data_AF-A0A970MWB0-F1
#
_entry.id   AF-A0A970MWB0-F1
#
_cell.length_a   1.000
_cell.length_b   1.000
_cell.length_c   1.000
_cell.angle_alpha   90.00
_cell.angle_beta   90.00
_cell.angle_gamma   90.00
#
_symmetry.space_group_name_H-M   'P 1'
#
loop_
_entity.id
_entity.type
_entity.pdbx_description
1 polymer ?
#
loop_
_entity_poly.entity_id
_entity_poly.type
_entity_poly.pdbx_seq_one_letter_code
_entity_poly.pdbx_strand_id
1 'polypeptide(L)'
;MSLFLLLVAFALTGVSQISNRALIPLGLNDYIGLYSVGFWGAGVVVGFFMLVITRHETRRQDAALGMIMGVGGAIAMILLLLSLKTVPGMVAFPVRSCGNIALTAVISFFAWKERLSVRQWIGIACGIASIYLLV
;
A
#
# COMPACT_ATOMS: atom_id res chain seq x y z
N MET A 1 -10.57 16.00 6.28
CA MET A 1 -10.78 14.59 6.67
C MET A 1 -10.88 14.53 8.19
N SER A 2 -11.95 14.00 8.76
CA SER A 2 -12.13 13.98 10.23
C SER A 2 -11.14 13.02 10.90
N LEU A 3 -10.65 13.35 12.09
CA LEU A 3 -9.71 12.54 12.88
C LEU A 3 -10.16 11.07 13.01
N PHE A 4 -11.47 10.87 13.12
CA PHE A 4 -12.10 9.56 13.19
C PHE A 4 -11.78 8.66 11.99
N LEU A 5 -11.90 9.18 10.75
CA LEU A 5 -11.59 8.40 9.54
C LEU A 5 -10.12 7.97 9.50
N LEU A 6 -9.23 8.81 10.04
CA LEU A 6 -7.80 8.51 10.09
C LEU A 6 -7.49 7.40 11.10
N LEU A 7 -8.18 7.39 12.25
CA LEU A 7 -8.08 6.31 13.23
C LEU A 7 -8.62 4.97 12.69
N VAL A 8 -9.75 5.01 11.97
CA VAL A 8 -10.31 3.83 11.32
C VAL A 8 -9.34 3.31 10.25
N ALA A 9 -8.81 4.18 9.40
CA ALA A 9 -7.84 3.79 8.38
C ALA A 9 -6.57 3.19 9.00
N PHE A 10 -6.05 3.79 10.07
CA PHE A 10 -4.92 3.27 10.82
C PHE A 10 -5.18 1.87 11.38
N ALA A 11 -6.33 1.65 12.02
CA ALA A 11 -6.68 0.36 12.59
C ALA A 11 -6.81 -0.73 11.50
N LEU A 12 -7.55 -0.44 10.43
CA LEU A 12 -7.77 -1.40 9.33
C LEU A 12 -6.48 -1.72 8.58
N THR A 13 -5.65 -0.71 8.31
CA THR A 13 -4.34 -0.93 7.66
C THR A 13 -3.40 -1.71 8.57
N GLY A 14 -3.39 -1.44 9.88
CA GLY A 14 -2.62 -2.20 10.87
C GLY A 14 -3.02 -3.68 10.90
N VAL A 15 -4.33 -3.97 10.97
CA VAL A 15 -4.85 -5.34 10.90
C VAL A 15 -4.40 -6.03 9.61
N SER A 16 -4.51 -5.37 8.46
CA SER A 16 -4.03 -5.91 7.18
C SER A 16 -2.53 -6.23 7.19
N GLN A 17 -1.69 -5.36 7.75
CA GLN A 17 -0.24 -5.60 7.82
C GLN A 17 0.11 -6.76 8.77
N ILE A 18 -0.59 -6.88 9.91
CA ILE A 18 -0.41 -7.99 10.85
C ILE A 18 -0.80 -9.30 10.18
N SER A 19 -1.94 -9.34 9.48
CA SER A 19 -2.36 -10.51 8.70
C SER A 19 -1.32 -10.92 7.66
N ASN A 20 -0.76 -9.96 6.91
CA ASN A 20 0.31 -10.25 5.94
C ASN A 20 1.54 -10.88 6.61
N ARG A 21 1.95 -10.37 7.76
CA ARG A 21 3.09 -10.91 8.52
C ARG A 21 2.79 -12.30 9.09
N ALA A 22 1.58 -12.53 9.58
CA ALA A 22 1.18 -13.74 10.29
C ALA A 22 1.22 -15.00 9.41
N LEU A 23 1.14 -14.87 8.08
CA LEU A 23 1.22 -16.00 7.14
C LEU A 23 2.51 -16.81 7.27
N ILE A 24 3.63 -16.17 7.59
CA ILE A 24 4.94 -16.82 7.67
C ILE A 24 5.09 -17.67 8.94
N PRO A 25 4.92 -17.13 10.17
CA PRO A 25 5.06 -17.93 11.39
C PRO A 25 4.00 -19.02 11.53
N LEU A 26 2.84 -18.88 10.88
CA LEU A 26 1.79 -19.91 10.86
C LEU A 26 2.05 -21.03 9.83
N GLY A 27 3.15 -20.98 9.08
CA GLY A 27 3.46 -21.99 8.05
C GLY A 27 2.53 -21.93 6.83
N LEU A 28 1.77 -20.86 6.65
CA LEU A 28 0.79 -20.68 5.57
C LEU A 28 1.43 -20.05 4.31
N ASN A 29 2.74 -20.22 4.14
CA ASN A 29 3.49 -19.59 3.06
C ASN A 29 3.01 -20.06 1.67
N ASP A 30 2.64 -21.34 1.55
CA ASP A 30 2.11 -21.92 0.32
C ASP A 30 0.73 -21.35 -0.07
N TYR A 31 0.01 -20.79 0.90
CA TYR A 31 -1.32 -20.19 0.70
C TYR A 31 -1.28 -18.68 0.43
N ILE A 32 -0.09 -18.08 0.24
CA ILE A 32 0.05 -16.65 -0.11
C ILE A 32 -0.77 -16.28 -1.35
N GLY A 33 -0.80 -17.15 -2.37
CA GLY A 33 -1.62 -16.93 -3.56
C GLY A 33 -3.11 -16.88 -3.24
N LEU A 34 -3.61 -17.84 -2.47
CA LEU A 34 -5.02 -17.91 -2.07
C LEU A 34 -5.43 -16.70 -1.21
N TYR A 35 -4.57 -16.31 -0.26
CA TYR A 35 -4.77 -15.11 0.55
C TYR A 35 -4.83 -13.84 -0.31
N SER A 36 -3.94 -13.71 -1.29
CA SER A 36 -3.88 -12.54 -2.17
C SER A 36 -5.13 -12.43 -3.04
N VAL A 37 -5.61 -13.56 -3.58
CA VAL A 37 -6.88 -13.63 -4.32
C VAL A 37 -8.06 -13.28 -3.44
N GLY A 38 -8.11 -13.77 -2.19
CA GLY A 38 -9.16 -13.43 -1.23
C GLY A 38 -9.18 -11.93 -0.90
N PHE A 39 -8.01 -11.36 -0.61
CA PHE A 39 -7.87 -9.94 -0.25
C PHE A 39 -8.30 -9.00 -1.38
N TRP A 40 -7.75 -9.19 -2.58
CA TRP A 40 -8.08 -8.35 -3.73
C TRP A 40 -9.47 -8.66 -4.30
N GLY A 41 -9.88 -9.93 -4.27
CA GLY A 41 -11.21 -10.38 -4.68
C GLY A 41 -12.31 -9.74 -3.84
N ALA A 42 -12.13 -9.63 -2.53
CA ALA A 42 -13.07 -8.90 -1.66
C ALA A 42 -13.20 -7.43 -2.08
N GLY A 43 -12.09 -6.78 -2.45
CA GLY A 43 -12.10 -5.42 -2.98
C GLY A 43 -12.90 -5.29 -4.28
N VAL A 44 -12.78 -6.25 -5.20
CA VAL A 44 -13.55 -6.30 -6.44
C VAL A 44 -15.04 -6.45 -6.16
N VAL A 45 -15.42 -7.35 -5.25
CA VAL A 45 -16.82 -7.58 -4.88
C VAL A 45 -17.44 -6.32 -4.27
N VAL A 46 -16.77 -5.72 -3.28
CA VAL A 46 -17.23 -4.48 -2.64
C VAL A 46 -17.32 -3.34 -3.64
N GLY A 47 -16.30 -3.17 -4.49
CA GLY A 47 -16.27 -2.15 -5.53
C GLY A 47 -17.41 -2.30 -6.52
N PHE A 48 -17.70 -3.53 -6.96
CA PHE A 48 -18.81 -3.83 -7.85
C PHE A 48 -20.16 -3.48 -7.22
N PHE A 49 -20.41 -3.89 -5.97
CA PHE A 49 -21.64 -3.53 -5.26
C PHE A 49 -21.79 -2.02 -5.11
N MET A 50 -20.72 -1.30 -4.78
CA MET A 50 -20.76 0.15 -4.70
C MET A 50 -21.09 0.81 -6.03
N LEU A 51 -20.53 0.34 -7.15
CA LEU A 51 -20.85 0.86 -8.48
C LEU A 51 -22.34 0.69 -8.83
N VAL A 52 -22.91 -0.47 -8.50
CA VAL A 52 -24.34 -0.75 -8.73
C VAL A 52 -25.23 0.14 -7.85
N ILE A 53 -24.88 0.31 -6.57
CA ILE A 53 -25.66 1.11 -5.62
C ILE A 53 -25.60 2.60 -5.96
N THR A 54 -24.41 3.11 -6.27
CA THR A 54 -24.19 4.54 -6.53
C THR A 54 -24.56 4.96 -7.95
N ARG A 55 -24.83 4.00 -8.85
CA ARG A 55 -25.11 4.22 -10.28
C ARG A 55 -24.11 5.16 -10.96
N HIS A 56 -22.85 5.06 -10.56
CA HIS A 56 -21.81 5.91 -11.11
C HIS A 56 -21.51 5.50 -12.55
N GLU A 57 -21.55 6.45 -13.48
CA GLU A 57 -21.17 6.19 -14.87
C GLU A 57 -19.65 6.01 -14.94
N THR A 58 -19.21 4.78 -15.17
CA THR A 58 -17.78 4.48 -15.31
C THR A 58 -17.30 4.88 -16.70
N ARG A 59 -16.42 5.89 -16.78
CA ARG A 59 -15.73 6.21 -18.02
C ARG A 59 -14.62 5.19 -18.27
N ARG A 60 -14.28 4.93 -19.54
CA ARG A 60 -13.15 4.06 -19.90
C ARG A 60 -11.81 4.51 -19.27
N GLN A 61 -11.66 5.82 -19.05
CA GLN A 61 -10.48 6.37 -18.36
C GLN A 61 -10.43 5.95 -16.90
N ASP A 62 -11.56 5.97 -16.19
CA ASP A 62 -11.64 5.55 -14.79
C ASP A 62 -11.33 4.05 -14.64
N ALA A 63 -11.83 3.24 -15.59
CA ALA A 63 -11.52 1.81 -15.64
C ALA A 63 -10.03 1.56 -15.90
N ALA A 64 -9.40 2.31 -16.81
CA ALA A 64 -7.97 2.19 -17.09
C ALA A 64 -7.10 2.59 -15.88
N LEU A 65 -7.43 3.72 -15.23
CA LEU A 65 -6.74 4.16 -14.02
C LEU A 65 -6.93 3.17 -12.88
N GLY A 66 -8.15 2.69 -12.66
CA GLY A 66 -8.46 1.67 -11.66
C GLY A 66 -7.69 0.37 -11.90
N MET A 67 -7.55 -0.05 -13.15
CA MET A 67 -6.76 -1.24 -13.51
C MET A 67 -5.26 -1.03 -13.22
N ILE A 68 -4.69 0.12 -13.59
CA ILE A 68 -3.29 0.44 -13.30
C ILE A 68 -3.04 0.45 -11.79
N MET A 69 -3.93 1.08 -11.02
CA MET A 69 -3.82 1.14 -9.56
C MET A 69 -3.98 -0.24 -8.91
N GLY A 70 -4.94 -1.05 -9.37
CA GLY A 70 -5.17 -2.40 -8.85
C GLY A 70 -4.03 -3.35 -9.15
N VAL A 71 -3.56 -3.38 -10.40
CA VAL A 71 -2.42 -4.23 -10.82
C VAL A 71 -1.14 -3.78 -10.10
N GLY A 72 -0.86 -2.48 -10.06
CA GLY A 72 0.29 -1.94 -9.34
C GLY A 72 0.26 -2.27 -7.84
N GLY A 73 -0.91 -2.16 -7.22
CA GLY A 73 -1.12 -2.53 -5.82
C GLY A 73 -0.92 -4.03 -5.56
N ALA A 74 -1.43 -4.89 -6.44
CA ALA A 74 -1.27 -6.34 -6.34
C ALA A 74 0.21 -6.76 -6.47
N ILE A 75 0.92 -6.20 -7.44
CA ILE A 75 2.36 -6.41 -7.62
C ILE A 75 3.11 -5.95 -6.35
N ALA A 76 2.81 -4.76 -5.84
CA ALA A 76 3.45 -4.24 -4.64
C ALA A 76 3.21 -5.13 -3.40
N MET A 77 2.02 -5.71 -3.27
CA MET A 77 1.70 -6.66 -2.20
C MET A 77 2.48 -7.98 -2.35
N ILE A 78 2.54 -8.54 -3.56
CA ILE A 78 3.30 -9.78 -3.82
C ILE A 78 4.78 -9.56 -3.52
N LEU A 79 5.36 -8.45 -3.97
CA LEU A 79 6.76 -8.11 -3.69
C LEU A 79 7.04 -7.96 -2.19
N LEU A 80 6.12 -7.38 -1.43
CA LEU A 80 6.22 -7.33 0.03
C LEU A 80 6.18 -8.73 0.65
N LEU A 81 5.24 -9.58 0.23
CA LEU A 81 5.14 -10.94 0.76
C LEU A 81 6.38 -11.78 0.43
N LEU A 82 6.97 -11.58 -0.75
CA LEU A 82 8.26 -12.17 -1.13
C LEU A 82 9.40 -11.63 -0.28
N SER A 83 9.47 -10.33 -0.02
CA SER A 83 10.54 -9.75 0.80
C SER A 83 10.47 -10.22 2.25
N LEU A 84 9.28 -10.46 2.79
CA LEU A 84 9.11 -11.01 4.13
C LEU A 84 9.64 -12.45 4.26
N LYS A 85 9.84 -13.19 3.16
CA LYS A 85 10.47 -14.53 3.21
C LYS A 85 11.98 -14.46 3.41
N THR A 86 12.62 -13.37 3.00
CA THR A 86 14.09 -13.22 3.01
C THR A 86 14.58 -12.19 4.02
N VAL A 87 13.74 -11.22 4.37
CA VAL A 87 14.06 -10.10 5.26
C VAL A 87 13.10 -10.08 6.45
N PRO A 88 13.59 -9.86 7.69
CA PRO A 88 12.74 -9.70 8.86
C PRO A 88 11.69 -8.61 8.66
N GLY A 89 10.46 -8.86 9.10
CA GLY A 89 9.36 -7.88 9.00
C GLY A 89 9.68 -6.53 9.68
N MET A 90 10.52 -6.53 10.72
CA MET A 90 10.95 -5.30 11.39
C MET A 90 11.75 -4.35 10.48
N VAL A 91 12.37 -4.86 9.41
CA VAL A 91 13.07 -4.06 8.40
C VAL A 91 12.20 -3.84 7.17
N ALA A 92 11.51 -4.89 6.69
CA ALA A 92 10.70 -4.82 5.47
C ALA A 92 9.56 -3.80 5.54
N PHE A 93 8.84 -3.70 6.67
CA PHE A 93 7.72 -2.76 6.81
C PHE A 93 8.15 -1.29 6.89
N PRO A 94 9.18 -0.90 7.68
CA PRO A 94 9.71 0.46 7.64
C PRO A 94 10.28 0.84 6.27
N VAL A 95 11.07 -0.03 5.65
CA VAL A 95 11.61 0.20 4.30
C VAL A 95 10.48 0.46 3.30
N ARG A 96 9.44 -0.37 3.30
CA ARG A 96 8.27 -0.18 2.43
C ARG A 96 7.56 1.15 2.71
N SER A 97 7.34 1.49 3.97
CA SER A 97 6.56 2.67 4.35
C SER A 97 7.29 3.97 4.03
N CYS A 98 8.56 4.06 4.42
CA CYS A 98 9.40 5.22 4.16
C CYS A 98 9.76 5.33 2.67
N GLY A 99 10.05 4.21 2.01
CA GLY A 99 10.27 4.15 0.57
C GLY A 99 9.05 4.61 -0.23
N ASN A 100 7.84 4.17 0.16
CA ASN A 100 6.60 4.63 -0.48
C ASN A 100 6.41 6.15 -0.35
N ILE A 101 6.62 6.71 0.84
CA ILE A 101 6.51 8.16 1.06
C ILE A 101 7.54 8.92 0.22
N ALA A 102 8.81 8.49 0.24
CA ALA A 102 9.88 9.13 -0.52
C ALA A 102 9.63 9.06 -2.03
N LEU A 103 9.31 7.87 -2.57
CA LEU A 103 9.01 7.68 -3.98
C LEU A 103 7.77 8.46 -4.41
N THR A 104 6.70 8.43 -3.60
CA THR A 104 5.48 9.18 -3.91
C THR A 104 5.78 10.68 -3.96
N ALA A 105 6.55 11.23 -3.02
CA ALA A 105 6.91 12.64 -3.03
C ALA A 105 7.76 13.02 -4.26
N VAL A 106 8.73 12.18 -4.64
CA VAL A 106 9.55 12.38 -5.84
C VAL A 106 8.70 12.31 -7.10
N ILE A 107 7.82 11.32 -7.22
CA ILE A 107 6.91 11.17 -8.37
C ILE A 107 5.94 12.35 -8.43
N SER A 108 5.37 12.79 -7.30
CA SER A 108 4.49 13.96 -7.24
C SER A 108 5.20 15.24 -7.68
N PHE A 109 6.46 15.41 -7.28
CA PHE A 109 7.30 16.52 -7.75
C PHE A 109 7.47 16.50 -9.28
N PHE A 110 7.72 15.34 -9.90
CA PHE A 110 7.93 15.26 -11.35
C PHE A 110 6.64 15.29 -12.16
N ALA A 111 5.64 14.48 -11.79
CA ALA A 111 4.40 14.30 -12.54
C ALA A 111 3.42 15.46 -12.34
N TRP A 112 3.29 15.97 -11.12
CA TRP A 112 2.37 17.07 -10.79
C TRP A 112 3.05 18.42 -10.62
N LYS A 113 4.39 18.50 -10.73
CA LYS A 113 5.18 19.73 -10.52
C LYS A 113 4.90 20.38 -9.17
N GLU A 114 4.56 19.58 -8.16
CA GLU A 114 4.30 20.06 -6.81
C GLU A 114 5.56 20.66 -6.20
N ARG A 115 5.45 21.89 -5.68
CA ARG A 115 6.58 22.53 -4.97
C ARG A 115 6.60 22.05 -3.53
N LEU A 116 7.43 21.05 -3.26
CA LEU A 116 7.69 20.58 -1.90
C LEU A 116 8.45 21.68 -1.12
N SER A 117 7.93 22.01 0.05
CA SER A 117 8.58 22.91 1.00
C SER A 117 9.86 22.29 1.57
N VAL A 118 10.78 23.13 2.04
CA VAL A 118 12.04 22.68 2.68
C VAL A 118 11.76 21.72 3.86
N ARG A 119 10.67 21.95 4.61
CA ARG A 119 10.25 21.07 5.72
C ARG A 119 9.86 19.67 5.25
N GLN A 120 9.21 19.55 4.09
CA GLN A 120 8.86 18.25 3.51
C GLN A 120 10.10 17.51 3.02
N TRP A 121 11.06 18.22 2.41
CA TRP A 121 12.34 17.63 2.02
C TRP A 121 13.14 17.11 3.22
N ILE A 122 13.17 17.86 4.32
CA ILE A 122 13.79 17.39 5.57
C ILE A 122 13.09 16.13 6.07
N GLY A 123 11.76 16.09 6.05
CA GLY A 123 11.00 14.88 6.42
C GLY A 123 11.36 13.66 5.56
N ILE A 124 11.49 13.83 4.25
CA ILE A 124 11.91 12.76 3.33
C ILE A 124 13.34 12.31 3.64
N ALA A 125 14.27 13.24 3.83
CA ALA A 125 15.66 12.95 4.16
C ALA A 125 15.77 12.19 5.49
N CYS A 126 15.02 12.60 6.52
CA CYS A 126 14.92 11.88 7.79
C CYS A 126 14.34 10.47 7.61
N GLY A 127 13.32 10.31 6.77
CA GLY A 127 12.75 8.99 6.46
C GLY A 127 13.77 8.06 5.81
N ILE A 128 14.53 8.56 4.83
CA ILE A 128 15.59 7.78 4.17
C ILE A 128 16.71 7.43 5.17
N ALA A 129 17.13 8.39 6.01
CA ALA A 129 18.13 8.14 7.04
C ALA A 129 17.66 7.10 8.06
N SER A 130 16.38 7.09 8.43
CA SER A 130 15.81 6.08 9.32
C SER A 130 15.84 4.68 8.71
N ILE A 131 15.65 4.55 7.39
CA ILE A 131 15.80 3.25 6.70
C ILE A 131 17.26 2.80 6.79
N TYR A 132 18.20 3.71 6.51
CA TYR A 132 19.63 3.40 6.54
C TYR A 132 20.11 2.96 7.92
N LEU A 133 19.58 3.54 9.00
CA LEU A 133 19.91 3.15 10.38
C LEU A 133 19.32 1.79 10.80
N LEU A 134 18.28 1.31 10.11
CA LEU A 134 17.60 0.04 10.42
C LEU A 134 18.26 -1.17 9.74
N VAL A 135 19.02 -0.94 8.68
CA VAL A 135 19.74 -1.97 7.88
C VAL A 135 21.17 -2.09 8.38
#